data_AF-G7YUC9-F1
#
_entry.id   AF-G7YUC9-F1
#
_cell.length_a   1.000
_cell.length_b   1.000
_cell.length_c   1.000
_cell.angle_alpha   90.00
_cell.angle_beta   90.00
_cell.angle_gamma   90.00
#
_symmetry.space_group_name_H-M   'P 1'
#
loop_
_entity.id
_entity.type
_entity.pdbx_description
1 polymer ?
#
loop_
_entity_poly.entity_id
_entity_poly.type
_entity_poly.pdbx_seq_one_letter_code
_entity_poly.pdbx_strand_id
1 'polypeptide(L)'
;MTLFVTLSATTSADAIQCLLDRFHIQESSRKFALYEHTLEKDTIVARRLGVDECPLLVLLNWVRTSQNRWEFSQLLLRKRIVLQENDGCDINWNEFTTAELTNFLRILDKEESEYKNAILHQYGMLKDQVEWRLNELDHSKQLKVPTYGRACVSDHPHAFEQGEA
;
A
#
# COMPACT_ATOMS: atom_id res chain seq x y z
N MET A 1 2.65 -12.49 32.42
CA MET A 1 3.87 -13.24 32.82
C MET A 1 5.03 -12.26 32.84
N THR A 2 5.71 -12.11 33.99
CA THR A 2 6.93 -11.28 34.09
C THR A 2 8.13 -12.20 33.85
N LEU A 3 8.93 -11.92 32.82
CA LEU A 3 10.06 -12.74 32.42
C LEU A 3 11.35 -12.15 32.98
N PHE A 4 12.06 -12.91 33.81
CA PHE A 4 13.40 -12.58 34.26
C PHE A 4 14.40 -13.15 33.26
N VAL A 5 14.88 -12.31 32.34
CA VAL A 5 16.02 -12.64 31.48
C VAL A 5 17.28 -12.25 32.25
N THR A 6 18.17 -13.21 32.49
CA THR A 6 19.52 -12.96 32.99
C THR A 6 20.35 -12.30 31.88
N LEU A 7 20.16 -11.00 31.66
CA LEU A 7 20.96 -10.17 30.76
C LEU A 7 22.16 -9.65 31.56
N SER A 8 23.35 -10.24 31.43
CA SER A 8 24.57 -9.62 31.96
C SER A 8 25.45 -8.95 30.90
N ALA A 9 25.28 -9.24 29.59
CA ALA A 9 26.05 -8.58 28.53
C ALA A 9 25.49 -8.79 27.10
N THR A 10 24.19 -9.03 26.92
CA THR A 10 23.64 -9.35 25.60
C THR A 10 23.12 -8.09 24.90
N THR A 11 23.54 -7.95 23.65
CA THR A 11 23.04 -6.99 22.66
C THR A 11 21.55 -7.24 22.40
N SER A 12 20.78 -6.27 21.91
CA SER A 12 19.34 -6.44 21.67
C SER A 12 19.06 -7.60 20.71
N ALA A 13 19.89 -7.79 19.68
CA ALA A 13 19.83 -8.94 18.79
C ALA A 13 19.97 -10.29 19.54
N ASP A 14 20.98 -10.41 20.42
CA ASP A 14 21.21 -11.62 21.21
C ASP A 14 20.09 -11.86 22.23
N ALA A 15 19.57 -10.79 22.83
CA ALA A 15 18.46 -10.84 23.77
C ALA A 15 17.17 -11.33 23.09
N ILE A 16 16.89 -10.86 21.88
CA ILE A 16 15.78 -11.35 21.05
C ILE A 16 15.98 -12.83 20.76
N GLN A 17 17.14 -13.25 20.24
CA GLN A 17 17.39 -14.64 19.92
C GLN A 17 17.23 -15.56 21.15
N CYS A 18 17.80 -15.17 22.29
CA CYS A 18 17.69 -15.92 23.54
C CYS A 18 16.23 -16.05 24.03
N LEU A 19 15.42 -14.99 23.86
CA LEU A 19 14.00 -15.03 24.17
C LEU A 19 13.27 -16.00 23.25
N LEU A 20 13.48 -15.94 21.94
CA LEU A 20 12.85 -16.85 20.97
C LEU A 20 13.20 -18.31 21.26
N ASP A 21 14.48 -18.59 21.54
CA ASP A 21 14.94 -19.94 21.88
C ASP A 21 14.28 -20.45 23.17
N ARG A 22 14.19 -19.58 24.20
CA ARG A 22 13.57 -19.91 25.49
C ARG A 22 12.07 -20.19 25.39
N PHE A 23 11.36 -19.51 24.49
CA PHE A 23 9.94 -19.73 24.24
C PHE A 23 9.66 -20.75 23.13
N HIS A 24 10.71 -21.37 22.57
CA HIS A 24 10.59 -22.30 21.44
C HIS A 24 9.87 -21.69 20.23
N ILE A 25 10.10 -20.41 19.97
CA ILE A 25 9.57 -19.69 18.80
C ILE A 25 10.49 -19.97 17.62
N GLN A 26 9.97 -20.62 16.57
CA GLN A 26 10.72 -21.01 15.37
C GLN A 26 10.80 -19.92 14.28
N GLU A 27 10.18 -18.77 14.54
CA GLU A 27 10.16 -17.64 13.62
C GLU A 27 11.53 -16.93 13.56
N SER A 28 11.79 -16.21 12.47
CA SER A 28 13.02 -15.44 12.33
C SER A 28 13.09 -14.31 13.36
N SER A 29 14.26 -14.15 14.01
CA SER A 29 14.52 -13.04 14.93
C SER A 29 14.33 -11.66 14.31
N ARG A 30 14.44 -11.54 12.98
CA ARG A 30 14.18 -10.31 12.23
C ARG A 30 12.73 -9.83 12.31
N LYS A 31 11.78 -10.73 12.59
CA LYS A 31 10.37 -10.37 12.75
C LYS A 31 10.10 -9.66 14.07
N PHE A 32 11.03 -9.73 15.02
CA PHE A 32 10.85 -9.19 16.36
C PHE A 32 11.79 -8.01 16.62
N ALA A 33 11.37 -7.12 17.50
CA ALA A 33 12.21 -6.09 18.05
C ALA A 33 11.91 -5.88 19.53
N LEU A 34 12.89 -5.34 20.27
CA LEU A 34 12.68 -4.87 21.62
C LEU A 34 12.22 -3.42 21.60
N TYR A 35 11.24 -3.10 22.43
CA TYR A 35 10.69 -1.76 22.58
C TYR A 35 10.75 -1.32 24.04
N GLU A 36 11.22 -0.10 24.27
CA GLU A 36 11.01 0.63 25.51
C GLU A 36 9.63 1.28 25.46
N HIS A 37 8.70 0.76 26.26
CA HIS A 37 7.40 1.37 26.45
C HIS A 37 7.46 2.35 27.62
N THR A 38 6.87 3.53 27.43
CA THR A 38 6.71 4.55 28.46
C THR A 38 5.25 4.96 28.53
N LEU A 39 4.65 4.86 29.72
CA LEU A 39 3.29 5.31 29.98
C LEU A 39 3.28 6.83 30.24
N GLU A 40 2.72 7.60 29.32
CA GLU A 40 2.57 9.04 29.40
C GLU A 40 1.09 9.43 29.36
N LYS A 41 0.56 10.06 30.42
CA LYS A 41 -0.79 10.67 30.43
C LYS A 41 -1.90 9.79 29.81
N ASP A 42 -1.84 8.47 30.05
CA ASP A 42 -2.77 7.44 29.55
C ASP A 42 -2.50 6.88 28.12
N THR A 43 -1.39 7.27 27.49
CA THR A 43 -0.92 6.66 26.23
C THR A 43 0.40 5.94 26.42
N ILE A 44 0.64 4.92 25.60
CA ILE A 44 1.89 4.16 25.59
C ILE A 44 2.73 4.68 24.43
N VAL A 45 3.86 5.32 24.76
CA VAL A 45 4.88 5.68 23.79
C VAL A 45 5.90 4.53 23.72
N ALA A 46 6.14 4.01 22.51
CA ALA A 46 7.09 2.95 22.27
C ALA A 46 8.32 3.49 21.51
N ARG A 47 9.52 3.22 22.01
CA ARG A 47 10.78 3.45 21.32
C ARG A 47 11.40 2.10 20.98
N ARG A 48 11.73 1.87 19.71
CA ARG A 48 12.50 0.69 19.29
C ARG A 48 13.93 0.76 19.80
N LEU A 49 14.42 -0.32 20.39
CA LEU A 49 15.83 -0.48 20.74
C LEU A 49 16.62 -0.83 19.48
N GLY A 50 17.78 -0.19 19.31
CA GLY A 50 18.70 -0.50 18.22
C GLY A 50 19.28 -1.91 18.37
N VAL A 51 19.67 -2.53 17.26
CA VAL A 51 20.21 -3.90 17.29
C VAL A 51 21.42 -4.00 18.21
N ASP A 52 22.30 -3.00 18.25
CA ASP A 52 23.51 -2.93 19.07
C ASP A 52 23.29 -2.39 20.49
N GLU A 53 22.09 -1.93 20.83
CA GLU A 53 21.80 -1.43 22.18
C GLU A 53 21.66 -2.61 23.16
N CYS A 54 22.10 -2.44 24.40
CA CYS A 54 21.96 -3.46 25.43
C CYS A 54 20.75 -3.16 26.34
N PRO A 55 19.74 -4.05 26.45
CA PRO A 55 18.56 -3.79 27.29
C PRO A 55 18.91 -3.58 28.77
N LEU A 56 19.97 -4.23 29.28
CA LEU A 56 20.49 -3.98 30.62
C LEU A 56 21.00 -2.55 30.78
N LEU A 57 21.70 -2.01 29.77
CA LEU A 57 22.23 -0.66 29.81
C LEU A 57 21.09 0.38 29.81
N VAL A 58 20.00 0.10 29.09
CA VAL A 58 18.77 0.90 29.13
C VAL A 58 18.20 0.92 30.55
N LEU A 59 18.07 -0.24 31.19
CA LEU A 59 17.60 -0.35 32.57
C LEU A 59 18.53 0.36 33.56
N LEU A 60 19.85 0.22 33.43
CA LEU A 60 20.82 0.92 34.26
C LEU A 60 20.76 2.44 34.06
N ASN A 61 20.49 2.90 32.85
CA ASN A 61 20.28 4.31 32.58
C ASN A 61 19.03 4.82 33.32
N TRP A 62 17.95 4.05 33.39
CA TRP A 62 16.76 4.41 34.18
C TRP A 62 17.08 4.54 35.67
N VAL A 63 17.89 3.63 36.22
CA VAL A 63 18.39 3.71 37.60
C VAL A 63 19.19 5.00 37.77
N ARG A 64 20.11 5.31 36.86
CA ARG A 64 20.97 6.49 36.91
C ARG A 64 20.18 7.81 36.85
N THR A 65 19.08 7.84 36.09
CA THR A 65 18.20 9.02 36.02
C THR A 65 17.32 9.18 37.26
N SER A 66 17.19 8.15 38.08
CA SER A 66 16.37 8.17 39.29
C SER A 66 17.19 8.68 40.48
N GLN A 67 16.67 9.68 41.20
CA GLN A 67 17.39 10.27 42.34
C GLN A 67 17.40 9.35 43.59
N ASN A 68 16.41 8.47 43.71
CA ASN A 68 16.25 7.56 44.84
C ASN A 68 15.49 6.29 44.44
N ARG A 69 15.42 5.33 45.38
CA ARG A 69 14.77 4.03 45.15
C ARG A 69 13.25 4.14 44.88
N TRP A 70 12.59 5.12 45.49
CA TRP A 70 11.15 5.32 45.32
C TRP A 70 10.83 5.81 43.90
N GLU A 71 11.56 6.82 43.40
CA GLU A 71 11.48 7.32 42.02
C GLU A 71 11.74 6.20 41.02
N PHE A 72 12.78 5.39 41.24
CA PHE A 72 13.05 4.22 40.40
C PHE A 72 11.89 3.22 40.39
N SER A 73 11.26 2.98 41.54
CA SER A 73 10.10 2.08 41.63
C SER A 73 8.89 2.65 40.87
N GLN A 74 8.66 3.96 40.94
CA GLN A 74 7.61 4.63 40.16
C GLN A 74 7.90 4.57 38.66
N LEU A 75 9.18 4.72 38.28
CA LEU A 75 9.62 4.62 36.90
C LEU A 75 9.37 3.22 36.33
N LEU A 76 9.65 2.15 37.07
CA LEU A 76 9.37 0.77 36.66
C LEU A 76 7.88 0.45 36.49
N LEU A 77 6.99 1.18 37.16
CA LEU A 77 5.54 1.05 36.93
C LEU A 77 5.11 1.68 35.60
N ARG A 78 5.87 2.65 35.09
CA ARG A 78 5.57 3.41 33.87
C ARG A 78 6.38 2.96 32.67
N LYS A 79 7.58 2.39 32.88
CA LYS A 79 8.50 1.96 31.84
C LYS A 79 8.74 0.47 31.88
N ARG A 80 8.72 -0.17 30.71
CA ARG A 80 9.02 -1.60 30.54
C ARG A 80 9.67 -1.86 29.21
N ILE A 81 10.53 -2.88 29.15
CA ILE A 81 11.07 -3.40 27.91
C ILE A 81 10.18 -4.56 27.48
N VAL A 82 9.72 -4.54 26.24
CA VAL A 82 8.85 -5.59 25.67
C VAL A 82 9.45 -6.14 24.39
N LEU A 83 9.27 -7.44 24.16
CA LEU A 83 9.49 -8.06 22.86
C LEU A 83 8.17 -7.98 22.09
N GLN A 84 8.20 -7.40 20.89
CA GLN A 84 7.04 -7.31 20.03
C GLN A 84 7.43 -7.70 18.60
N GLU A 85 6.48 -8.28 17.86
CA GLU A 85 6.61 -8.44 16.42
C GLU A 85 6.57 -7.06 15.75
N ASN A 86 7.34 -6.86 14.68
CA ASN A 86 7.22 -5.66 13.86
C ASN A 86 5.90 -5.77 13.07
N ASP A 87 4.82 -5.22 13.63
CA ASP A 87 3.54 -5.04 12.94
C ASP A 87 3.78 -4.17 11.70
N GLY A 88 3.85 -4.83 10.54
CA GLY A 88 4.59 -4.39 9.37
C GLY A 88 4.19 -3.03 8.77
N CYS A 89 5.21 -2.23 8.43
CA CYS A 89 5.21 -1.27 7.32
C CYS A 89 6.59 -0.63 7.12
N ASP A 90 7.46 -0.65 8.13
CA ASP A 90 8.81 -0.09 8.01
C ASP A 90 9.82 -1.20 7.67
N ILE A 91 10.06 -1.38 6.37
CA ILE A 91 11.07 -2.30 5.86
C ILE A 91 12.43 -1.61 6.01
N ASN A 92 13.30 -2.14 6.87
CA ASN A 92 14.66 -1.63 7.01
C ASN A 92 15.51 -2.09 5.81
N TRP A 93 15.49 -1.31 4.73
CA TRP A 93 16.16 -1.63 3.47
C TRP A 93 17.68 -1.86 3.59
N ASN A 94 18.31 -1.33 4.64
CA ASN A 94 19.74 -1.50 4.90
C ASN A 94 20.11 -2.93 5.34
N GLU A 95 19.13 -3.76 5.72
CA GLU A 95 19.35 -5.14 6.16
C GLU A 95 19.38 -6.15 4.99
N PHE A 96 19.13 -5.68 3.76
CA PHE A 96 19.14 -6.49 2.55
C PHE A 96 20.44 -6.29 1.77
N THR A 97 20.91 -7.37 1.16
CA THR A 97 22.08 -7.34 0.28
C THR A 97 21.76 -6.60 -1.02
N THR A 98 22.80 -6.10 -1.69
CA THR A 98 22.65 -5.45 -3.00
C THR A 98 21.92 -6.35 -4.02
N ALA A 99 22.15 -7.66 -3.97
CA ALA A 99 21.50 -8.62 -4.86
C ALA A 99 20.00 -8.74 -4.58
N GLU A 100 19.59 -8.78 -3.31
CA GLU A 100 18.19 -8.82 -2.89
C GLU A 100 17.47 -7.53 -3.28
N LEU A 101 18.08 -6.36 -3.01
CA LEU A 101 17.54 -5.07 -3.41
C LEU A 101 17.36 -4.95 -4.93
N THR A 102 18.34 -5.42 -5.70
CA THR A 102 18.24 -5.46 -7.17
C THR A 102 17.10 -6.38 -7.63
N ASN A 103 16.87 -7.48 -6.93
CA ASN A 103 15.77 -8.38 -7.25
C ASN A 103 14.41 -7.73 -6.95
N PHE A 104 14.27 -7.03 -5.83
CA PHE A 104 13.06 -6.27 -5.52
C PHE A 104 12.77 -5.22 -6.59
N LEU A 105 13.77 -4.45 -7.03
CA LEU A 105 13.61 -3.48 -8.12
C LEU A 105 13.13 -4.16 -9.41
N ARG A 106 13.72 -5.30 -9.79
CA ARG A 106 13.30 -6.04 -10.98
C ARG A 106 11.85 -6.52 -10.90
N ILE A 107 11.42 -6.99 -9.73
CA ILE A 107 10.04 -7.43 -9.49
C ILE A 107 9.10 -6.23 -9.63
N LEU A 108 9.43 -5.11 -8.99
CA LEU A 108 8.64 -3.88 -9.04
C LEU A 108 8.53 -3.32 -10.47
N ASP A 109 9.63 -3.28 -11.23
CA ASP A 109 9.61 -2.84 -12.63
C ASP A 109 8.68 -3.71 -13.48
N LYS A 110 8.73 -5.03 -13.26
CA LYS A 110 7.86 -5.98 -13.96
C LYS A 110 6.40 -5.75 -13.58
N GLU A 111 6.08 -5.68 -12.29
CA GLU A 111 4.73 -5.42 -11.80
C GLU A 111 4.19 -4.09 -12.33
N GLU A 112 4.98 -3.02 -12.28
CA GLU A 112 4.60 -1.71 -12.82
C GLU A 112 4.28 -1.79 -14.32
N SER A 113 5.12 -2.50 -15.09
CA SER A 113 4.90 -2.68 -16.53
C SER A 113 3.61 -3.45 -16.82
N GLU A 114 3.31 -4.49 -16.03
CA GLU A 114 2.09 -5.28 -16.14
C GLU A 114 0.86 -4.44 -15.80
N TYR A 115 0.91 -3.63 -14.73
CA TYR A 115 -0.15 -2.70 -14.36
C TYR A 115 -0.41 -1.64 -15.46
N LYS A 116 0.65 -1.02 -15.99
CA LYS A 116 0.52 -0.05 -17.10
C LYS A 116 -0.13 -0.70 -18.31
N ASN A 117 0.31 -1.89 -18.70
CA ASN A 117 -0.25 -2.61 -19.84
C ASN A 117 -1.72 -2.97 -19.61
N ALA A 118 -2.10 -3.40 -18.41
CA ALA A 118 -3.49 -3.70 -18.06
C ALA A 118 -4.38 -2.46 -18.19
N ILE A 119 -3.92 -1.30 -17.68
CA ILE A 119 -4.64 -0.03 -17.78
C ILE A 119 -4.80 0.39 -19.26
N LEU A 120 -3.71 0.36 -20.04
CA LEU A 120 -3.74 0.72 -21.45
C LEU A 120 -4.67 -0.19 -22.26
N HIS A 121 -4.65 -1.49 -21.96
CA HIS A 121 -5.54 -2.46 -22.60
C HIS A 121 -7.01 -2.17 -22.28
N GLN A 122 -7.35 -1.95 -20.99
CA GLN A 122 -8.71 -1.60 -20.59
C GLN A 122 -9.18 -0.29 -21.22
N TYR A 123 -8.32 0.72 -21.25
CA TYR A 123 -8.61 1.99 -21.90
C TYR A 123 -8.84 1.81 -23.42
N GLY A 124 -8.00 1.01 -24.08
CA GLY A 124 -8.14 0.70 -25.51
C GLY A 124 -9.49 0.06 -25.81
N MET A 125 -9.87 -0.99 -25.06
CA MET A 125 -11.18 -1.64 -25.20
C MET A 125 -12.35 -0.66 -25.02
N LEU A 126 -12.27 0.20 -24.00
CA LEU A 126 -13.32 1.18 -23.74
C LEU A 126 -13.41 2.22 -24.87
N LYS A 127 -12.26 2.67 -25.37
CA LYS A 127 -12.18 3.62 -26.49
C LYS A 127 -12.83 3.03 -27.74
N ASP A 128 -12.50 1.80 -28.10
CA ASP A 128 -13.07 1.11 -29.26
C ASP A 128 -14.59 0.97 -29.13
N GLN A 129 -15.08 0.65 -27.92
CA GLN A 129 -16.51 0.56 -27.65
C GLN A 129 -17.22 1.91 -27.80
N VAL A 130 -16.60 3.00 -27.32
CA VAL A 130 -17.14 4.36 -27.47
C VAL A 130 -17.18 4.76 -28.94
N GLU A 131 -16.10 4.50 -29.68
CA GLU A 131 -16.02 4.82 -31.12
C GLU A 131 -17.05 4.05 -31.93
N TRP A 132 -17.24 2.76 -31.65
CA TRP A 132 -18.28 1.95 -32.29
C TRP A 132 -19.68 2.53 -32.06
N ARG A 133 -20.00 2.92 -30.82
CA ARG A 133 -21.28 3.55 -30.47
C ARG A 133 -21.48 4.90 -31.16
N LEU A 134 -20.44 5.72 -31.25
CA LEU A 134 -20.51 7.01 -31.94
C LEU A 134 -20.78 6.84 -33.44
N ASN A 135 -20.10 5.88 -34.08
CA ASN A 135 -20.32 5.57 -35.49
C ASN A 135 -21.73 5.04 -35.75
N GLU A 136 -22.26 4.17 -34.88
CA GLU A 136 -23.65 3.69 -34.96
C GLU A 136 -24.66 4.85 -34.87
N LEU A 137 -24.41 5.81 -33.98
CA LEU A 137 -25.23 7.02 -33.85
C LEU A 137 -25.12 7.95 -35.08
N ASP A 138 -23.96 8.05 -35.72
CA ASP A 138 -23.80 8.87 -36.91
C ASP A 138 -24.51 8.25 -38.13
N HIS A 139 -24.35 6.95 -38.36
CA HIS A 139 -25.07 6.24 -39.42
C HIS A 139 -26.59 6.34 -39.26
N SER A 140 -27.09 6.19 -38.02
CA SER A 140 -28.52 6.33 -37.73
C SER A 140 -29.04 7.77 -37.88
N LYS A 141 -28.19 8.79 -37.76
CA LYS A 141 -28.53 10.19 -38.09
C LYS A 141 -28.56 10.44 -39.59
N GLN A 142 -27.61 9.89 -40.36
CA GLN A 142 -27.58 10.03 -41.82
C GLN A 142 -28.82 9.40 -42.48
N LEU A 143 -29.31 8.27 -41.98
CA LEU A 143 -30.56 7.62 -42.44
C LEU A 143 -31.84 8.44 -42.15
N LYS A 144 -31.78 9.44 -41.27
CA LYS A 144 -32.93 10.28 -40.89
C LYS A 144 -32.98 11.64 -41.60
N VAL A 145 -32.02 11.95 -42.49
CA VAL A 145 -32.07 13.18 -43.30
C VAL A 145 -33.11 12.98 -44.41
N PRO A 146 -34.21 13.76 -44.48
CA PRO A 146 -35.20 13.59 -45.53
C PRO A 146 -34.62 14.05 -46.86
N THR A 147 -34.40 13.09 -47.77
CA THR A 147 -34.06 13.36 -49.17
C THR A 147 -35.27 13.98 -49.84
N TYR A 148 -35.38 15.30 -49.86
CA TYR A 148 -36.34 15.98 -50.73
C TYR A 148 -35.85 15.86 -52.17
N GLY A 149 -36.28 14.79 -52.84
CA GLY A 149 -36.14 14.65 -54.28
C GLY A 149 -36.89 15.79 -54.97
N ARG A 150 -36.16 16.63 -55.71
CA ARG A 150 -36.74 17.67 -56.56
C ARG A 150 -37.50 16.98 -57.70
N ALA A 151 -38.82 16.87 -57.57
CA ALA A 151 -39.67 16.34 -58.64
C ALA A 151 -39.68 17.34 -59.81
N CYS A 152 -38.97 17.01 -60.89
CA CYS A 152 -39.16 17.63 -62.19
C CYS A 152 -40.52 17.16 -62.73
N VAL A 153 -41.47 18.08 -62.89
CA VAL A 153 -42.77 17.80 -63.51
C VAL A 153 -42.61 18.01 -65.01
N SER A 154 -42.66 16.90 -65.76
CA SER A 154 -42.86 16.92 -67.21
C SER A 154 -44.10 16.10 -67.52
N ASP A 155 -45.04 16.76 -68.19
CA ASP A 155 -46.10 16.21 -69.03
C ASP A 155 -47.23 15.42 -68.35
N HIS A 156 -48.37 16.10 -68.18
CA HIS A 156 -49.66 15.42 -68.18
C HIS A 156 -50.56 15.97 -69.30
N PRO A 157 -50.93 15.14 -70.30
CA PRO A 157 -51.79 15.54 -71.40
C PRO A 157 -53.27 15.29 -71.03
N HIS A 158 -54.04 16.36 -70.95
CA HIS A 158 -55.49 16.31 -71.16
C HIS A 158 -55.84 17.32 -72.25
N ALA A 159 -56.14 16.78 -73.43
CA ALA A 159 -56.78 17.47 -74.54
C ALA A 159 -58.31 17.36 -74.39
N PHE A 160 -59.03 18.46 -74.69
CA PHE A 160 -60.33 18.57 -75.38
C PHE A 160 -60.85 20.00 -75.15
N GLU A 161 -61.45 20.74 -76.09
CA GLU A 161 -61.65 20.67 -77.53
C GLU A 161 -62.10 22.08 -77.96
N GLN A 162 -61.86 22.46 -79.21
CA GLN A 162 -62.36 23.70 -79.82
C GLN A 162 -63.82 23.54 -80.30
N GLY A 163 -64.56 24.64 -80.30
CA GLY A 163 -65.78 24.81 -81.09
C GLY A 163 -66.04 26.29 -81.36
N GLU A 164 -65.61 26.77 -82.54
CA GLU A 164 -65.94 28.10 -83.09
C GLU A 164 -67.32 28.09 -83.75
N ALA A 165 -68.08 29.18 -83.61
CA ALA A 165 -68.76 29.95 -84.66
C ALA A 165 -69.55 31.12 -84.05
#